data_AF-W1I5N8-F1
#
_entry.id   AF-W1I5N8-F1
#
_cell.length_a   1.000
_cell.length_b   1.000
_cell.length_c   1.000
_cell.angle_alpha   90.00
_cell.angle_beta   90.00
_cell.angle_gamma   90.00
#
_symmetry.space_group_name_H-M   'P 1'
#
loop_
_entity.id
_entity.type
_entity.pdbx_description
1 polymer ?
#
loop_
_entity_poly.entity_id
_entity_poly.type
_entity_poly.pdbx_seq_one_letter_code
_entity_poly.pdbx_strand_id
1 'polypeptide(L)'
;MTALKASQIHNERLTDRHSNPDIDIDRSDQNVVFFKTGNLLENVRERVADIQAGQKRKIRRDAPVAIEYMITASPEAMARLSKQEQEQYFAESLNFVEARHGTRNRLSAVLHLDETTPHLHVLVFPEREGKLDAKSFFKLPALTAMQDEFAVKVGRQFGLERGVRLTELLEKGEKPHRHQSVAVYKAKKLKETEQALSRLEQTTEDLAAIEAIQPQKNLFSSRVSVTQDEFETLSSQAKAYAATKEILQKRSKTLLERERSVESRETLTDKNECLTRQNKALAEENSRLRGALSTERSKNSILLTRIAELARLEQAEKELRELKAKLKDFEFSKMSMTF
;
A
#
# COMPACT_ATOMS: atom_id res chain seq x y z
N MET A 1 -8.48 -10.31 -10.95
CA MET A 1 -8.57 -10.14 -12.42
C MET A 1 -8.92 -8.71 -12.83
N THR A 2 -9.86 -8.02 -12.18
CA THR A 2 -10.18 -6.61 -12.51
C THR A 2 -8.97 -5.68 -12.40
N ALA A 3 -8.16 -5.81 -11.32
CA ALA A 3 -6.94 -5.03 -11.15
C ALA A 3 -5.90 -5.28 -12.26
N LEU A 4 -5.69 -6.55 -12.65
CA LEU A 4 -4.77 -6.91 -13.73
C LEU A 4 -5.17 -6.27 -15.07
N LYS A 5 -6.47 -6.28 -15.39
CA LYS A 5 -6.99 -5.61 -16.59
C LYS A 5 -6.81 -4.09 -16.50
N ALA A 6 -7.00 -3.50 -15.32
CA ALA A 6 -6.77 -2.07 -15.11
C ALA A 6 -5.28 -1.70 -15.31
N SER A 7 -4.34 -2.48 -14.74
CA SER A 7 -2.91 -2.31 -14.99
C SER A 7 -2.60 -2.45 -16.48
N GLN A 8 -3.17 -3.43 -17.19
CA GLN A 8 -2.95 -3.57 -18.63
C GLN A 8 -3.44 -2.35 -19.42
N ILE A 9 -4.66 -1.89 -19.15
CA ILE A 9 -5.24 -0.71 -19.82
C ILE A 9 -4.37 0.52 -19.59
N HIS A 10 -3.85 0.70 -18.37
CA HIS A 10 -2.93 1.79 -18.06
C HIS A 10 -1.60 1.62 -18.80
N ASN A 11 -0.92 0.49 -18.62
CA ASN A 11 0.44 0.26 -19.13
C ASN A 11 0.51 0.27 -20.65
N GLU A 12 -0.51 -0.27 -21.32
CA GLU A 12 -0.56 -0.35 -22.79
C GLU A 12 -1.39 0.79 -23.42
N ARG A 13 -1.80 1.79 -22.63
CA ARG A 13 -2.61 2.95 -23.07
C ARG A 13 -3.84 2.54 -23.90
N LEU A 14 -4.59 1.54 -23.46
CA LEU A 14 -5.73 0.96 -24.21
C LEU A 14 -7.04 1.78 -24.09
N THR A 15 -6.96 3.04 -23.67
CA THR A 15 -8.12 3.93 -23.48
C THR A 15 -7.67 5.38 -23.64
N ASP A 16 -8.48 6.21 -24.30
CA ASP A 16 -8.20 7.64 -24.43
C ASP A 16 -8.57 8.42 -23.15
N ARG A 17 -9.34 7.79 -22.26
CA ARG A 17 -9.78 8.38 -20.98
C ARG A 17 -8.86 7.95 -19.86
N HIS A 18 -7.91 8.80 -19.52
CA HIS A 18 -7.03 8.61 -18.38
C HIS A 18 -7.44 9.47 -17.18
N SER A 19 -7.44 8.89 -15.99
CA SER A 19 -7.68 9.63 -14.75
C SER A 19 -6.45 10.42 -14.28
N ASN A 20 -5.26 10.09 -14.78
CA ASN A 20 -4.04 10.82 -14.48
C ASN A 20 -3.93 12.02 -15.43
N PRO A 21 -4.03 13.26 -14.94
CA PRO A 21 -3.89 14.45 -15.78
C PRO A 21 -2.45 14.70 -16.25
N ASP A 22 -1.47 13.96 -15.71
CA ASP A 22 -0.05 14.13 -16.05
C ASP A 22 0.37 13.29 -17.28
N ILE A 23 -0.55 12.50 -17.85
CA ILE A 23 -0.30 11.76 -19.11
C ILE A 23 -0.45 12.72 -20.27
N ASP A 24 0.62 12.84 -21.05
CA ASP A 24 0.65 13.56 -22.32
C ASP A 24 0.36 12.59 -23.48
N ILE A 25 -0.88 12.63 -23.97
CA ILE A 25 -1.36 11.71 -25.01
C ILE A 25 -0.54 11.86 -26.30
N ASP A 26 -0.07 13.08 -26.61
CA ASP A 26 0.71 13.36 -27.82
C ASP A 26 2.12 12.75 -27.77
N ARG A 27 2.55 12.24 -26.61
CA ARG A 27 3.81 11.54 -26.40
C ARG A 27 3.65 10.04 -26.17
N SER A 28 2.41 9.53 -26.12
CA SER A 28 2.14 8.11 -25.83
C SER A 28 2.73 7.17 -26.89
N ASP A 29 2.96 7.65 -28.11
CA ASP A 29 3.64 6.94 -29.19
C ASP A 29 5.15 6.72 -28.92
N GLN A 30 5.73 7.50 -28.00
CA GLN A 30 7.12 7.37 -27.57
C GLN A 30 7.30 6.26 -26.53
N ASN A 31 6.22 5.75 -25.93
CA ASN A 31 6.29 4.65 -24.97
C ASN A 31 6.89 3.40 -25.63
N VAL A 32 7.75 2.70 -24.90
CA VAL A 32 8.47 1.53 -25.43
C VAL A 32 7.90 0.26 -24.80
N VAL A 33 7.38 -0.63 -25.65
CA VAL A 33 6.93 -1.96 -25.24
C VAL A 33 8.07 -2.96 -25.41
N PHE A 34 8.73 -3.33 -24.32
CA PHE A 34 9.76 -4.37 -24.33
C PHE A 34 9.16 -5.77 -24.49
N PHE A 35 8.01 -6.01 -23.85
CA PHE A 35 7.30 -7.28 -23.93
C PHE A 35 5.82 -7.08 -23.61
N LYS A 36 4.95 -7.77 -24.33
CA LYS A 36 3.53 -7.89 -23.99
C LYS A 36 3.01 -9.28 -24.29
N THR A 37 2.16 -9.78 -23.40
CA THR A 37 1.39 -11.00 -23.64
C THR A 37 0.13 -10.63 -24.42
N GLY A 38 -0.14 -11.31 -25.54
CA GLY A 38 -1.27 -10.98 -26.42
C GLY A 38 -2.62 -10.92 -25.70
N ASN A 39 -3.02 -12.02 -25.06
CA ASN A 39 -4.17 -12.04 -24.15
C ASN A 39 -3.70 -12.29 -22.70
N LEU A 40 -3.31 -11.21 -22.02
CA LEU A 40 -2.79 -11.26 -20.65
C LEU A 40 -3.75 -11.98 -19.69
N LEU A 41 -5.05 -11.71 -19.80
CA LEU A 41 -6.03 -12.25 -18.88
C LEU A 41 -6.21 -13.76 -19.06
N GLU A 42 -6.26 -14.22 -20.30
CA GLU A 42 -6.35 -15.64 -20.65
C GLU A 42 -5.07 -16.38 -20.26
N ASN A 43 -3.90 -15.85 -20.62
CA ASN A 43 -2.63 -16.44 -20.25
C ASN A 43 -2.49 -16.64 -18.73
N VAL A 44 -2.85 -15.63 -17.93
CA VAL A 44 -2.84 -15.77 -16.47
C VAL A 44 -3.86 -16.81 -15.97
N ARG A 45 -5.04 -16.92 -16.60
CA ARG A 45 -6.02 -17.96 -16.23
C ARG A 45 -5.51 -19.36 -16.51
N GLU A 46 -4.93 -19.58 -17.68
CA GLU A 46 -4.34 -20.87 -18.08
C GLU A 46 -3.23 -21.27 -17.12
N ARG A 47 -2.28 -20.38 -16.85
CA ARG A 47 -1.18 -20.65 -15.90
C ARG A 47 -1.66 -20.97 -14.49
N VAL A 48 -2.70 -20.28 -14.01
CA VAL A 48 -3.30 -20.61 -12.71
C VAL A 48 -3.98 -21.98 -12.73
N ALA A 49 -4.65 -22.33 -13.84
CA ALA A 49 -5.27 -23.64 -14.01
C ALA A 49 -4.22 -24.77 -14.05
N ASP A 50 -3.10 -24.56 -14.74
CA ASP A 50 -1.99 -25.52 -14.80
C ASP A 50 -1.39 -25.77 -13.41
N ILE A 51 -1.13 -24.71 -12.65
CA ILE A 51 -0.67 -24.83 -11.25
C ILE A 51 -1.72 -25.55 -10.39
N GLN A 52 -3.00 -25.24 -10.57
CA GLN A 52 -4.08 -25.87 -9.83
C GLN A 52 -4.16 -27.39 -10.11
N ALA A 53 -3.94 -27.81 -11.35
CA ALA A 53 -3.95 -29.22 -11.75
C ALA A 53 -2.86 -30.04 -11.03
N GLY A 54 -1.70 -29.43 -10.75
CA GLY A 54 -0.61 -30.05 -9.99
C GLY A 54 -0.77 -30.03 -8.46
N GLN A 55 -1.86 -29.47 -7.92
CA GLN A 55 -2.02 -29.24 -6.48
C GLN A 55 -3.32 -29.83 -5.91
N LYS A 56 -3.18 -30.53 -4.77
CA LYS A 56 -4.34 -31.08 -4.03
C LYS A 56 -5.22 -30.00 -3.41
N ARG A 57 -4.64 -28.89 -2.98
CA ARG A 57 -5.36 -27.79 -2.35
C ARG A 57 -5.80 -26.78 -3.40
N LYS A 58 -7.02 -26.28 -3.27
CA LYS A 58 -7.55 -25.24 -4.15
C LYS A 58 -6.82 -23.92 -3.92
N ILE A 59 -6.38 -23.28 -4.99
CA ILE A 59 -5.85 -21.92 -4.99
C ILE A 59 -6.98 -20.98 -4.57
N ARG A 60 -6.71 -20.16 -3.55
CA ARG A 60 -7.66 -19.17 -3.04
C ARG A 60 -8.04 -18.19 -4.15
N ARG A 61 -9.32 -17.78 -4.20
CA ARG A 61 -9.85 -16.89 -5.26
C ARG A 61 -9.20 -15.51 -5.27
N ASP A 62 -8.69 -15.08 -4.12
CA ASP A 62 -8.02 -13.81 -3.85
C ASP A 62 -6.49 -13.97 -3.82
N ALA A 63 -5.95 -15.04 -4.40
CA ALA A 63 -4.51 -15.19 -4.57
C ALA A 63 -3.99 -14.11 -5.53
N PRO A 64 -2.87 -13.43 -5.20
CA PRO A 64 -2.24 -12.53 -6.15
C PRO A 64 -1.76 -13.31 -7.37
N VAL A 65 -2.18 -12.88 -8.56
CA VAL A 65 -1.87 -13.53 -9.84
C VAL A 65 -0.86 -12.76 -10.68
N ALA A 66 -0.47 -11.57 -10.23
CA ALA A 66 0.57 -10.75 -10.85
C ALA A 66 1.26 -9.91 -9.77
N ILE A 67 2.52 -9.56 -10.03
CA ILE A 67 3.30 -8.56 -9.30
C ILE A 67 3.66 -7.48 -10.29
N GLU A 68 3.42 -6.22 -9.92
CA GLU A 68 3.78 -5.06 -10.72
C GLU A 68 4.97 -4.36 -10.07
N TYR A 69 6.03 -4.17 -10.86
CA TYR A 69 7.17 -3.33 -10.52
C TYR A 69 7.04 -2.01 -11.27
N MET A 70 7.11 -0.89 -10.53
CA MET A 70 7.33 0.43 -11.10
C MET A 70 8.78 0.82 -10.81
N ILE A 71 9.57 1.02 -11.86
CA ILE A 71 11.01 1.30 -11.75
C ILE A 71 11.29 2.65 -12.38
N THR A 72 11.92 3.53 -11.63
CA THR A 72 12.25 4.91 -12.04
C THR A 72 13.42 5.43 -11.21
N ALA A 73 13.79 6.69 -11.40
CA ALA A 73 14.67 7.45 -10.52
C ALA A 73 14.09 8.87 -10.37
N SER A 74 14.77 9.75 -9.62
CA SER A 74 14.30 11.13 -9.51
C SER A 74 14.35 11.85 -10.87
N PRO A 75 13.52 12.89 -11.10
CA PRO A 75 13.58 13.68 -12.32
C PRO A 75 14.98 14.21 -12.62
N GLU A 76 15.72 14.64 -11.60
CA GLU A 76 17.08 15.18 -11.71
C GLU A 76 18.06 14.08 -12.14
N ALA A 77 17.93 12.88 -11.58
CA ALA A 77 18.77 11.75 -11.96
C ALA A 77 18.49 11.31 -13.40
N MET A 78 17.21 11.27 -13.81
CA MET A 78 16.82 10.96 -15.19
C MET A 78 17.32 12.02 -16.18
N ALA A 79 17.19 13.30 -15.85
CA ALA A 79 17.66 14.41 -16.69
C ALA A 79 19.18 14.44 -16.86
N ARG A 80 19.93 13.90 -15.89
CA ARG A 80 21.40 13.77 -15.98
C ARG A 80 21.84 12.69 -16.96
N LEU A 81 21.05 11.64 -17.13
CA LEU A 81 21.36 10.53 -18.04
C LEU A 81 21.02 10.91 -19.48
N SER A 82 21.93 10.59 -20.40
CA SER A 82 21.63 10.62 -21.83
C SER A 82 20.51 9.64 -22.18
N LYS A 83 19.87 9.82 -23.34
CA LYS A 83 18.81 8.91 -23.80
C LYS A 83 19.28 7.45 -23.85
N GLN A 84 20.50 7.21 -24.34
CA GLN A 84 21.09 5.87 -24.40
C GLN A 84 21.33 5.28 -23.00
N GLU A 85 21.76 6.09 -22.03
CA GLU A 85 21.92 5.63 -20.64
C GLU A 85 20.58 5.35 -19.96
N GLN A 86 19.53 6.13 -20.26
CA GLN A 86 18.18 5.84 -19.78
C GLN A 86 17.66 4.51 -20.35
N GLU A 87 17.82 4.29 -21.66
CA GLU A 87 17.47 3.02 -22.31
C GLU A 87 18.21 1.84 -21.68
N GLN A 88 19.52 1.99 -21.44
CA GLN A 88 20.31 0.97 -20.75
C GLN A 88 19.84 0.75 -19.30
N TYR A 89 19.50 1.82 -18.56
CA TYR A 89 18.98 1.71 -17.20
C TYR A 89 17.70 0.88 -17.14
N PHE A 90 16.76 1.12 -18.04
CA PHE A 90 15.51 0.37 -18.08
C PHE A 90 15.69 -1.06 -18.60
N ALA A 91 16.61 -1.28 -19.55
CA ALA A 91 16.95 -2.64 -20.00
C ALA A 91 17.57 -3.48 -18.86
N GLU A 92 18.51 -2.91 -18.10
CA GLU A 92 19.14 -3.58 -16.95
C GLU A 92 18.14 -3.79 -15.80
N SER A 93 17.21 -2.85 -15.63
CA SER A 93 16.10 -2.99 -14.69
C SER A 93 15.17 -4.16 -15.05
N LEU A 94 14.85 -4.32 -16.34
CA LEU A 94 14.07 -5.46 -16.82
C LEU A 94 14.82 -6.78 -16.61
N ASN A 95 16.11 -6.82 -16.97
CA ASN A 95 16.98 -7.98 -16.74
C ASN A 95 17.02 -8.39 -15.26
N PHE A 96 17.10 -7.42 -14.34
CA PHE A 96 17.06 -7.67 -12.90
C PHE A 96 15.74 -8.34 -12.47
N VAL A 97 14.61 -7.84 -12.94
CA VAL A 97 13.29 -8.42 -12.64
C VAL A 97 13.17 -9.84 -13.22
N GLU A 98 13.66 -10.05 -14.44
CA GLU A 98 13.67 -11.36 -15.09
C GLU A 98 14.60 -12.36 -14.43
N ALA A 99 15.78 -11.94 -13.97
CA ALA A 99 16.67 -12.81 -13.21
C ALA A 99 16.03 -13.25 -11.89
N ARG A 100 15.22 -12.37 -11.27
CA ARG A 100 14.53 -12.64 -10.00
C ARG A 100 13.33 -13.59 -10.14
N HIS A 101 12.55 -13.42 -11.21
CA HIS A 101 11.30 -14.17 -11.41
C HIS A 101 11.41 -15.29 -12.45
N GLY A 102 12.42 -15.26 -13.31
CA GLY A 102 12.55 -16.05 -14.52
C GLY A 102 11.84 -15.39 -15.71
N THR A 103 12.47 -15.37 -16.88
CA THR A 103 11.91 -14.76 -18.11
C THR A 103 10.54 -15.33 -18.50
N ARG A 104 10.28 -16.62 -18.25
CA ARG A 104 8.95 -17.25 -18.47
C ARG A 104 7.83 -16.67 -17.61
N ASN A 105 8.17 -15.98 -16.53
CA ASN A 105 7.22 -15.35 -15.62
C ASN A 105 6.91 -13.90 -16.02
N ARG A 106 7.62 -13.31 -16.99
CA ARG A 106 7.31 -11.97 -17.50
C ARG A 106 5.96 -11.99 -18.23
N LEU A 107 5.06 -11.07 -17.87
CA LEU A 107 3.73 -10.92 -18.47
C LEU A 107 3.65 -9.66 -19.35
N SER A 108 4.23 -8.55 -18.90
CA SER A 108 4.29 -7.29 -19.64
C SER A 108 5.46 -6.45 -19.13
N ALA A 109 6.08 -5.67 -20.01
CA ALA A 109 7.13 -4.71 -19.68
C ALA A 109 6.98 -3.50 -20.61
N VAL A 110 6.55 -2.36 -20.05
CA VAL A 110 6.30 -1.13 -20.81
C VAL A 110 6.94 0.06 -20.12
N LEU A 111 7.76 0.79 -20.86
CA LEU A 111 8.37 2.04 -20.45
C LEU A 111 7.48 3.21 -20.86
N HIS A 112 7.01 3.96 -19.86
CA HIS A 112 6.29 5.21 -20.07
C HIS A 112 7.28 6.36 -20.18
N LEU A 113 7.19 7.08 -21.30
CA LEU A 113 7.92 8.30 -21.61
C LEU A 113 6.98 9.50 -21.78
N ASP A 114 5.69 9.32 -21.53
CA ASP A 114 4.59 10.27 -21.74
C ASP A 114 4.07 10.90 -20.43
N GLU A 115 4.72 10.60 -19.31
CA GLU A 115 4.41 11.18 -17.99
C GLU A 115 5.57 12.08 -17.50
N THR A 116 5.48 12.59 -16.27
CA THR A 116 6.46 13.53 -15.69
C THR A 116 7.89 13.00 -15.66
N THR A 117 8.08 11.71 -15.39
CA THR A 117 9.40 11.09 -15.27
C THR A 117 9.37 9.73 -15.93
N PRO A 118 10.35 9.38 -16.78
CA PRO A 118 10.46 8.06 -17.38
C PRO A 118 10.37 6.96 -16.32
N HIS A 119 9.50 5.99 -16.54
CA HIS A 119 9.35 4.87 -15.62
C HIS A 119 8.88 3.60 -16.32
N LEU A 120 9.43 2.47 -15.89
CA LEU A 120 9.15 1.15 -16.42
C LEU A 120 8.15 0.43 -15.53
N HIS A 121 7.05 -0.04 -16.11
CA HIS A 121 6.14 -1.00 -15.49
C HIS A 121 6.48 -2.42 -15.95
N VAL A 122 6.73 -3.32 -15.01
CA VAL A 122 6.94 -4.75 -15.30
C VAL A 122 5.92 -5.58 -14.54
N LEU A 123 5.05 -6.27 -15.26
CA LEU A 123 4.15 -7.28 -14.72
C LEU A 123 4.80 -8.66 -14.82
N VAL A 124 4.84 -9.37 -13.69
CA VAL A 124 5.31 -10.74 -13.60
C VAL A 124 4.30 -11.66 -12.92
N PHE A 125 4.24 -12.90 -13.38
CA PHE A 125 3.45 -13.96 -12.77
C PHE A 125 4.22 -14.54 -11.57
N PRO A 126 3.64 -14.58 -10.36
CA PRO A 126 4.37 -14.93 -9.14
C PRO A 126 4.45 -16.44 -8.94
N GLU A 127 5.05 -17.14 -9.90
CA GLU A 127 5.26 -18.58 -9.83
C GLU A 127 6.67 -18.91 -9.33
N ARG A 128 6.73 -19.77 -8.31
CA ARG A 128 7.97 -20.33 -7.78
C ARG A 128 7.77 -21.81 -7.51
N GLU A 129 8.68 -22.64 -8.02
CA GLU A 129 8.67 -24.10 -7.78
C GLU A 129 7.31 -24.76 -8.11
N GLY A 130 6.67 -24.32 -9.20
CA GLY A 130 5.36 -24.82 -9.64
C GLY A 130 4.19 -24.39 -8.74
N LYS A 131 4.36 -23.33 -7.93
CA LYS A 131 3.31 -22.79 -7.05
C LYS A 131 3.15 -21.29 -7.24
N LEU A 132 1.91 -20.84 -7.08
CA LEU A 132 1.60 -19.42 -7.01
C LEU A 132 1.99 -18.88 -5.62
N ASP A 133 3.12 -18.18 -5.54
CA ASP A 133 3.73 -17.71 -4.29
C ASP A 133 4.19 -16.25 -4.40
N ALA A 134 3.24 -15.32 -4.47
CA ALA A 134 3.56 -13.90 -4.35
C ALA A 134 4.10 -13.55 -2.95
N LYS A 135 3.66 -14.27 -1.91
CA LYS A 135 3.96 -13.93 -0.51
C LYS A 135 5.46 -13.97 -0.23
N SER A 136 6.22 -14.92 -0.78
CA SER A 136 7.66 -14.98 -0.53
C SER A 136 8.41 -13.77 -1.05
N PHE A 137 7.97 -13.15 -2.15
CA PHE A 137 8.59 -11.95 -2.71
C PHE A 137 8.33 -10.67 -1.90
N PHE A 138 7.23 -10.61 -1.13
CA PHE A 138 6.83 -9.44 -0.34
C PHE A 138 7.15 -9.54 1.16
N LYS A 139 7.87 -10.57 1.60
CA LYS A 139 8.37 -10.60 2.98
C LYS A 139 9.39 -9.48 3.17
N LEU A 140 9.41 -8.84 4.34
CA LEU A 140 10.31 -7.73 4.62
C LEU A 140 11.79 -8.02 4.27
N PRO A 141 12.39 -9.16 4.66
CA PRO A 141 13.77 -9.47 4.25
C PRO A 141 13.95 -9.60 2.74
N ALA A 142 12.96 -10.13 2.02
CA ALA A 142 13.01 -10.30 0.57
C ALA A 142 12.91 -8.96 -0.16
N LEU A 143 12.12 -8.01 0.37
CA LEU A 143 12.04 -6.64 -0.12
C LEU A 143 13.32 -5.85 0.18
N THR A 144 13.85 -5.97 1.39
CA THR A 144 15.12 -5.34 1.78
C THR A 144 16.26 -5.81 0.87
N ALA A 145 16.43 -7.13 0.72
CA ALA A 145 17.43 -7.71 -0.16
C ALA A 145 17.25 -7.28 -1.62
N MET A 146 16.02 -7.21 -2.12
CA MET A 146 15.75 -6.70 -3.47
C MET A 146 16.25 -5.26 -3.66
N GLN A 147 15.99 -4.38 -2.69
CA GLN A 147 16.45 -2.99 -2.75
C GLN A 147 17.97 -2.88 -2.66
N ASP A 148 18.61 -3.67 -1.80
CA ASP A 148 20.08 -3.77 -1.70
C ASP A 148 20.70 -4.26 -3.01
N GLU A 149 20.19 -5.36 -3.56
CA GLU A 149 20.68 -5.95 -4.79
C GLU A 149 20.44 -5.05 -6.01
N PHE A 150 19.27 -4.41 -6.12
CA PHE A 150 18.96 -3.50 -7.22
C PHE A 150 19.91 -2.31 -7.25
N ALA A 151 20.19 -1.70 -6.07
CA ALA A 151 21.13 -0.60 -5.97
C ALA A 151 22.54 -1.01 -6.42
N VAL A 152 22.99 -2.21 -6.06
CA VAL A 152 24.34 -2.70 -6.42
C VAL A 152 24.43 -3.13 -7.88
N LYS A 153 23.46 -3.92 -8.37
CA LYS A 153 23.49 -4.55 -9.70
C LYS A 153 23.05 -3.62 -10.81
N VAL A 154 22.20 -2.64 -10.52
CA VAL A 154 21.64 -1.71 -11.51
C VAL A 154 21.97 -0.27 -11.14
N GLY A 155 21.52 0.22 -9.98
CA GLY A 155 21.57 1.65 -9.67
C GLY A 155 22.97 2.27 -9.72
N ARG A 156 23.97 1.57 -9.18
CA ARG A 156 25.34 2.09 -9.02
C ARG A 156 25.99 2.52 -10.33
N GLN A 157 25.76 1.80 -11.44
CA GLN A 157 26.38 2.13 -12.73
C GLN A 157 25.81 3.39 -13.38
N PHE A 158 24.66 3.87 -12.90
CA PHE A 158 24.01 5.12 -13.34
C PHE A 158 24.12 6.25 -12.31
N GLY A 159 24.99 6.07 -11.30
CA GLY A 159 25.17 7.03 -10.21
C GLY A 159 23.91 7.20 -9.35
N LEU A 160 23.14 6.11 -9.17
CA LEU A 160 22.01 6.06 -8.25
C LEU A 160 22.42 5.37 -6.96
N GLU A 161 21.82 5.82 -5.86
CA GLU A 161 22.03 5.25 -4.54
C GLU A 161 20.79 4.52 -4.04
N ARG A 162 21.02 3.60 -3.11
CA ARG A 162 19.95 2.90 -2.41
C ARG A 162 19.15 3.89 -1.57
N GLY A 163 17.81 3.77 -1.57
CA GLY A 163 16.98 4.48 -0.60
C GLY A 163 17.35 4.15 0.85
N VAL A 164 16.95 5.01 1.79
CA VAL A 164 17.25 4.86 3.22
C VAL A 164 16.65 3.55 3.77
N ARG A 165 17.40 2.82 4.61
CA ARG A 165 16.88 1.59 5.24
C ARG A 165 15.79 1.91 6.26
N LEU A 166 14.87 0.97 6.42
CA LEU A 166 13.93 1.01 7.54
C LEU A 166 14.67 1.05 8.89
N THR A 167 15.75 0.29 9.05
CA THR A 167 16.57 0.30 10.27
C THR A 167 17.20 1.67 10.52
N GLU A 168 17.77 2.28 9.49
CA GLU A 168 18.37 3.62 9.57
C GLU A 168 17.32 4.70 9.94
N LEU A 169 16.10 4.62 9.41
CA LEU A 169 15.01 5.52 9.80
C LEU A 169 14.62 5.34 11.28
N LEU A 170 14.49 4.08 11.72
CA LEU A 170 14.09 3.77 13.10
C LEU A 170 15.17 4.17 14.11
N GLU A 171 16.45 4.01 13.77
CA GLU A 171 17.59 4.46 14.59
C GLU A 171 17.59 5.99 14.77
N LYS A 172 17.15 6.73 13.75
CA LYS A 172 16.96 8.19 13.80
C LYS A 172 15.67 8.63 14.50
N GLY A 173 14.85 7.68 14.97
CA GLY A 173 13.53 7.97 15.58
C GLY A 173 12.48 8.44 14.56
N GLU A 174 12.73 8.27 13.26
CA GLU A 174 11.83 8.67 12.19
C GLU A 174 10.74 7.61 11.96
N LYS A 175 9.55 8.07 11.55
CA LYS A 175 8.45 7.16 11.22
C LYS A 175 8.69 6.55 9.83
N PRO A 176 8.42 5.25 9.66
CA PRO A 176 8.49 4.63 8.35
C PRO A 176 7.52 5.29 7.39
N HIS A 177 8.01 5.63 6.20
CA HIS A 177 7.15 6.11 5.12
C HIS A 177 6.14 5.01 4.75
N ARG A 178 4.85 5.36 4.80
CA ARG A 178 3.77 4.49 4.33
C ARG A 178 3.41 4.87 2.91
N HIS A 179 2.88 3.90 2.16
CA HIS A 179 2.31 4.19 0.86
C HIS A 179 1.21 5.26 1.02
N GLN A 180 1.39 6.37 0.32
CA GLN A 180 0.40 7.43 0.23
C GLN A 180 -0.31 7.30 -1.11
N SER A 181 -1.64 7.50 -1.12
CA SER A 181 -2.34 7.60 -2.39
C SER A 181 -1.82 8.82 -3.18
N VAL A 182 -1.89 8.77 -4.51
CA VAL A 182 -1.47 9.88 -5.38
C VAL A 182 -2.17 11.18 -5.00
N ALA A 183 -3.46 11.12 -4.66
CA ALA A 183 -4.23 12.28 -4.23
C ALA A 183 -3.69 12.92 -2.94
N VAL A 184 -3.31 12.09 -1.97
CA VAL A 184 -2.71 12.52 -0.70
C VAL A 184 -1.34 13.16 -0.94
N TYR A 185 -0.50 12.50 -1.74
CA TYR A 185 0.83 13.01 -2.05
C TYR A 185 0.77 14.38 -2.75
N LYS A 186 -0.09 14.51 -3.78
CA LYS A 186 -0.30 15.77 -4.50
C LYS A 186 -0.81 16.88 -3.58
N ALA A 187 -1.76 16.58 -2.68
CA ALA A 187 -2.26 17.54 -1.70
C ALA A 187 -1.15 18.01 -0.74
N LYS A 188 -0.32 17.08 -0.21
CA LYS A 188 0.80 17.43 0.67
C LYS A 188 1.83 18.31 -0.03
N LYS A 189 2.25 17.95 -1.25
CA LYS A 189 3.22 18.74 -2.05
C LYS A 189 2.71 20.14 -2.35
N LEU A 190 1.42 20.27 -2.58
CA LEU A 190 0.78 21.55 -2.81
C LEU A 190 0.83 22.43 -1.57
N LYS A 191 0.52 21.88 -0.39
CA LYS A 191 0.66 22.58 0.89
C LYS A 191 2.09 23.05 1.17
N GLU A 192 3.08 22.19 0.89
CA GLU A 192 4.50 22.55 0.99
C GLU A 192 4.84 23.73 0.05
N THR A 193 4.28 23.72 -1.17
CA THR A 193 4.46 24.79 -2.16
C THR A 193 3.81 26.09 -1.72
N GLU A 194 2.61 26.06 -1.15
CA GLU A 194 1.92 27.24 -0.59
C GLU A 194 2.69 27.83 0.59
N GLN A 195 3.24 27.00 1.48
CA GLN A 195 4.08 27.45 2.59
C GLN A 195 5.39 28.08 2.10
N ALA A 196 6.03 27.47 1.10
CA ALA A 196 7.22 28.05 0.48
C ALA A 196 6.91 29.40 -0.19
N LEU A 197 5.76 29.51 -0.85
CA LEU A 197 5.30 30.74 -1.47
C LEU A 197 5.03 31.83 -0.42
N SER A 198 4.36 31.51 0.68
CA SER A 198 4.11 32.46 1.78
C SER A 198 5.42 32.96 2.41
N ARG A 199 6.43 32.09 2.56
CA ARG A 199 7.77 32.51 3.04
C ARG A 199 8.46 33.43 2.04
N LEU A 200 8.34 33.13 0.75
CA LEU A 200 8.85 33.99 -0.34
C LEU A 200 8.18 35.37 -0.30
N GLU A 201 6.86 35.44 -0.16
CA GLU A 201 6.11 36.70 0.00
C GLU A 201 6.62 37.50 1.19
N GLN A 202 6.84 36.85 2.34
CA GLN A 202 7.37 37.52 3.54
C GLN A 202 8.80 38.05 3.32
N THR A 203 9.69 37.28 2.68
CA THR A 203 11.03 37.77 2.32
C THR A 203 11.00 38.90 1.29
N THR A 204 10.00 38.97 0.41
CA THR A 204 9.84 40.10 -0.51
C THR A 204 9.31 41.36 0.18
N GLU A 205 8.51 41.23 1.23
CA GLU A 205 8.11 42.35 2.09
C GLU A 205 9.31 42.91 2.87
N ASP A 206 10.20 42.04 3.34
CA ASP A 206 11.47 42.43 3.97
C ASP A 206 12.44 43.09 2.98
N LEU A 207 12.43 42.69 1.70
CA LEU A 207 13.18 43.37 0.62
C LEU A 207 12.55 44.72 0.23
N ALA A 208 11.22 44.87 0.30
CA ALA A 208 10.57 46.16 0.15
C ALA A 208 10.94 47.14 1.28
N ALA A 209 11.34 46.64 2.46
CA ALA A 209 11.93 47.48 3.51
C ALA A 209 13.34 48.01 3.16
N ILE A 210 14.04 47.42 2.17
CA ILE A 210 15.29 47.96 1.61
C ILE A 210 15.02 49.17 0.69
N GLU A 211 13.82 49.28 0.08
CA GLU A 211 13.40 50.52 -0.60
C GLU A 211 13.20 51.70 0.35
N ALA A 212 13.15 51.46 1.67
CA ALA A 212 13.18 52.51 2.69
C ALA A 212 14.60 53.05 2.98
N ILE A 213 15.64 52.55 2.29
CA ILE A 213 16.97 53.18 2.31
C ILE A 213 16.83 54.58 1.73
N GLN A 214 16.94 55.56 2.61
CA GLN A 214 16.90 56.98 2.27
C GLN A 214 18.01 57.30 1.26
N PRO A 215 17.68 57.84 0.08
CA PRO A 215 18.69 58.28 -0.87
C PRO A 215 19.57 59.36 -0.25
N GLN A 216 20.89 59.21 -0.34
CA GLN A 216 21.82 60.25 0.12
C GLN A 216 21.62 61.50 -0.75
N LYS A 217 21.17 62.58 -0.11
CA LYS A 217 20.95 63.88 -0.74
C LYS A 217 22.29 64.49 -1.15
N ASN A 218 22.43 64.89 -2.41
CA ASN A 218 23.47 65.83 -2.80
C ASN A 218 23.15 67.21 -2.20
N LEU A 219 24.17 67.89 -1.68
CA LEU A 219 24.13 69.12 -0.87
C LEU A 219 23.39 70.34 -1.51
N PHE A 220 22.86 70.23 -2.73
CA PHE A 220 22.24 71.33 -3.47
C PHE A 220 20.87 71.03 -4.10
N SER A 221 20.27 69.85 -3.88
CA SER A 221 18.90 69.57 -4.35
C SER A 221 18.20 68.52 -3.49
N SER A 222 16.92 68.78 -3.16
CA SER A 222 16.06 67.89 -2.38
C SER A 222 15.41 66.76 -3.20
N ARG A 223 15.76 66.63 -4.49
CA ARG A 223 15.14 65.64 -5.40
C ARG A 223 16.04 64.44 -5.64
N VAL A 224 15.43 63.28 -5.47
CA VAL A 224 15.93 61.96 -5.88
C VAL A 224 15.50 61.79 -7.33
N SER A 225 16.43 61.62 -8.25
CA SER A 225 16.12 61.42 -9.67
C SER A 225 16.34 59.96 -10.05
N VAL A 226 15.28 59.27 -10.44
CA VAL A 226 15.32 57.96 -11.11
C VAL A 226 15.21 58.21 -12.60
N THR A 227 15.94 57.48 -13.43
CA THR A 227 15.84 57.64 -14.89
C THR A 227 14.51 57.10 -15.41
N GLN A 228 14.07 57.59 -16.58
CA GLN A 228 12.82 57.19 -17.22
C GLN A 228 12.77 55.66 -17.45
N ASP A 229 13.88 55.07 -17.93
CA ASP A 229 14.02 53.63 -18.18
C ASP A 229 13.93 52.80 -16.89
N GLU A 230 14.53 53.27 -15.80
CA GLU A 230 14.46 52.58 -14.50
C GLU A 230 13.03 52.59 -13.95
N PHE A 231 12.32 53.72 -14.08
CA PHE A 231 10.93 53.82 -13.65
C PHE A 231 9.99 52.91 -14.46
N GLU A 232 10.16 52.87 -15.78
CA GLU A 232 9.35 52.02 -16.66
C GLU A 232 9.63 50.53 -16.41
N THR A 233 10.89 50.17 -16.18
CA THR A 233 11.30 48.80 -15.82
C THR A 233 10.68 48.38 -14.49
N LEU A 234 10.79 49.19 -13.44
CA LEU A 234 10.17 48.93 -12.14
C LEU A 234 8.64 48.84 -12.21
N SER A 235 8.00 49.73 -12.96
CA SER A 235 6.55 49.73 -13.14
C SER A 235 6.06 48.46 -13.86
N SER A 236 6.80 47.98 -14.86
CA SER A 236 6.48 46.76 -15.60
C SER A 236 6.59 45.51 -14.71
N GLN A 237 7.65 45.43 -13.90
CA GLN A 237 7.88 44.31 -12.97
C GLN A 237 6.83 44.28 -11.86
N ALA A 238 6.46 45.44 -11.31
CA ALA A 238 5.41 45.54 -10.29
C ALA A 238 4.04 45.08 -10.82
N LYS A 239 3.69 45.40 -12.07
CA LYS A 239 2.45 44.95 -12.71
C LYS A 239 2.45 43.45 -13.00
N ALA A 240 3.56 42.90 -13.48
CA ALA A 240 3.72 41.46 -13.70
C ALA A 240 3.60 40.67 -12.38
N TYR A 241 4.18 41.19 -11.30
CA TYR A 241 4.07 40.62 -9.96
C TYR A 241 2.63 40.62 -9.44
N ALA A 242 1.90 41.73 -9.57
CA ALA A 242 0.51 41.85 -9.12
C ALA A 242 -0.42 40.85 -9.83
N ALA A 243 -0.28 40.68 -11.15
CA ALA A 243 -1.05 39.71 -11.93
C ALA A 243 -0.74 38.26 -11.51
N THR A 244 0.54 37.96 -11.25
CA THR A 244 0.98 36.62 -10.82
C THR A 244 0.46 36.30 -9.41
N LYS A 245 0.47 37.28 -8.50
CA LYS A 245 -0.06 37.16 -7.13
C LYS A 245 -1.56 36.86 -7.13
N GLU A 246 -2.35 37.54 -7.96
CA GLU A 246 -3.80 37.33 -8.02
C GLU A 246 -4.17 35.93 -8.57
N ILE A 247 -3.46 35.45 -9.59
CA ILE A 247 -3.65 34.11 -10.15
C ILE A 247 -3.31 33.02 -9.12
N LEU A 248 -2.23 33.22 -8.36
CA LEU A 248 -1.81 32.31 -7.29
C LEU A 248 -2.78 32.28 -6.10
N GLN A 249 -3.29 33.44 -5.68
CA GLN A 249 -4.29 33.53 -4.61
C GLN A 249 -5.62 32.83 -4.97
N LYS A 250 -6.10 33.00 -6.22
CA LYS A 250 -7.30 32.29 -6.70
C LYS A 250 -7.10 30.77 -6.72
N ARG A 251 -5.92 30.29 -7.13
CA ARG A 251 -5.53 28.87 -7.03
C ARG A 251 -5.56 28.40 -5.59
N SER A 252 -4.95 29.11 -4.64
CA SER A 252 -4.89 28.66 -3.23
C SER A 252 -6.27 28.48 -2.60
N LYS A 253 -7.22 29.38 -2.88
CA LYS A 253 -8.58 29.29 -2.29
C LYS A 253 -9.37 28.06 -2.77
N THR A 254 -9.22 27.66 -4.03
CA THR A 254 -9.84 26.42 -4.56
C THR A 254 -9.16 25.15 -4.05
N LEU A 255 -7.94 25.26 -3.54
CA LEU A 255 -7.13 24.14 -3.05
C LEU A 255 -7.41 23.81 -1.58
N LEU A 256 -7.68 24.81 -0.74
CA LEU A 256 -8.11 24.65 0.66
C LEU A 256 -9.39 23.82 0.83
N GLU A 257 -10.36 23.97 -0.08
CA GLU A 257 -11.59 23.16 -0.06
C GLU A 257 -11.32 21.69 -0.43
N ARG A 258 -10.33 21.47 -1.32
CA ARG A 258 -9.89 20.14 -1.74
C ARG A 258 -9.06 19.45 -0.64
N GLU A 259 -8.26 20.22 0.10
CA GLU A 259 -7.49 19.77 1.27
C GLU A 259 -8.41 19.22 2.37
N ARG A 260 -9.43 19.98 2.79
CA ARG A 260 -10.42 19.53 3.80
C ARG A 260 -11.14 18.24 3.39
N SER A 261 -11.43 18.11 2.10
CA SER A 261 -12.09 16.92 1.55
C SER A 261 -11.18 15.69 1.56
N VAL A 262 -9.86 15.87 1.35
CA VAL A 262 -8.87 14.79 1.36
C VAL A 262 -8.50 14.37 2.78
N GLU A 263 -8.27 15.30 3.71
CA GLU A 263 -8.03 14.99 5.14
C GLU A 263 -9.22 14.24 5.76
N SER A 264 -10.45 14.65 5.43
CA SER A 264 -11.65 13.92 5.86
C SER A 264 -11.67 12.50 5.31
N ARG A 265 -11.15 12.27 4.10
CA ARG A 265 -11.05 10.93 3.50
C ARG A 265 -9.96 10.07 4.12
N GLU A 266 -8.83 10.65 4.51
CA GLU A 266 -7.76 9.95 5.22
C GLU A 266 -8.21 9.49 6.60
N THR A 267 -8.81 10.39 7.39
CA THR A 267 -9.34 10.03 8.71
C THR A 267 -10.38 8.92 8.62
N LEU A 268 -11.23 8.94 7.59
CA LEU A 268 -12.17 7.85 7.31
C LEU A 268 -11.47 6.55 6.92
N THR A 269 -10.38 6.61 6.14
CA THR A 269 -9.62 5.42 5.70
C THR A 269 -8.90 4.76 6.87
N ASP A 270 -8.21 5.54 7.70
CA ASP A 270 -7.54 5.07 8.92
C ASP A 270 -8.53 4.44 9.90
N LYS A 271 -9.70 5.07 10.05
CA LYS A 271 -10.78 4.54 10.90
C LYS A 271 -11.34 3.23 10.33
N ASN A 272 -11.46 3.11 9.00
CA ASN A 272 -11.89 1.88 8.34
C ASN A 272 -10.88 0.75 8.51
N GLU A 273 -9.58 1.02 8.39
CA GLU A 273 -8.54 0.03 8.65
C GLU A 273 -8.55 -0.44 10.10
N CYS A 274 -8.70 0.49 11.04
CA CYS A 274 -8.78 0.18 12.47
C CYS A 274 -9.99 -0.72 12.77
N LEU A 275 -11.17 -0.35 12.26
CA LEU A 275 -12.39 -1.14 12.38
C LEU A 275 -12.24 -2.51 11.72
N THR A 276 -11.57 -2.61 10.58
CA THR A 276 -11.31 -3.89 9.91
C THR A 276 -10.43 -4.80 10.77
N ARG A 277 -9.39 -4.27 11.41
CA ARG A 277 -8.56 -5.04 12.35
C ARG A 277 -9.33 -5.48 13.59
N GLN A 278 -10.16 -4.59 14.17
CA GLN A 278 -11.02 -4.94 15.31
C GLN A 278 -12.02 -6.03 14.95
N ASN A 279 -12.71 -5.91 13.81
CA ASN A 279 -13.65 -6.91 13.34
C ASN A 279 -12.99 -8.27 13.13
N LYS A 280 -11.76 -8.29 12.60
CA LYS A 280 -10.99 -9.54 12.47
C LYS A 280 -10.66 -10.16 13.83
N ALA A 281 -10.20 -9.36 14.80
CA ALA A 281 -9.91 -9.84 16.15
C ALA A 281 -11.16 -10.39 16.85
N LEU A 282 -12.29 -9.68 16.76
CA LEU A 282 -13.57 -10.11 17.29
C LEU A 282 -14.10 -11.38 16.62
N ALA A 283 -13.85 -11.56 15.31
CA ALA A 283 -14.21 -12.79 14.60
C ALA A 283 -13.38 -13.99 15.06
N GLU A 284 -12.07 -13.80 15.27
CA GLU A 284 -11.18 -14.83 15.81
C GLU A 284 -11.57 -15.21 17.25
N GLU A 285 -11.89 -14.22 18.09
CA GLU A 285 -12.37 -14.43 19.45
C GLU A 285 -13.72 -15.17 19.49
N ASN A 286 -14.69 -14.75 18.67
CA ASN A 286 -15.97 -15.45 18.54
C ASN A 286 -15.79 -16.91 18.11
N SER A 287 -14.87 -17.17 17.18
CA SER A 287 -14.56 -18.54 16.77
C SER A 287 -14.01 -19.37 17.93
N ARG A 288 -13.12 -18.81 18.76
CA ARG A 288 -12.59 -19.48 19.96
C ARG A 288 -13.69 -19.75 20.99
N LEU A 289 -14.53 -18.76 21.28
CA LEU A 289 -15.63 -18.90 22.25
C LEU A 289 -16.64 -19.95 21.80
N ARG A 290 -16.98 -20.01 20.50
CA ARG A 290 -17.85 -21.07 19.95
C ARG A 290 -17.24 -22.46 20.13
N GLY A 291 -15.93 -22.61 19.90
CA GLY A 291 -15.21 -23.86 20.13
C GLY A 291 -15.22 -24.28 21.60
N ALA A 292 -14.96 -23.33 22.52
CA ALA A 292 -15.02 -23.57 23.96
C ALA A 292 -16.43 -23.98 24.41
N LEU A 293 -17.46 -23.26 23.96
CA LEU A 293 -18.85 -23.57 24.27
C LEU A 293 -19.27 -24.96 23.76
N SER A 294 -18.83 -25.34 22.56
CA SER A 294 -19.09 -26.69 22.02
C SER A 294 -18.42 -27.78 22.86
N THR A 295 -17.21 -27.50 23.37
CA THR A 295 -16.48 -28.42 24.24
C THR A 295 -17.19 -28.59 25.58
N GLU A 296 -17.60 -27.48 26.22
CA GLU A 296 -18.35 -27.52 27.48
C GLU A 296 -19.72 -28.20 27.34
N ARG A 297 -20.42 -27.98 26.23
CA ARG A 297 -21.66 -28.71 25.93
C ARG A 297 -21.44 -30.22 25.86
N SER A 298 -20.33 -30.65 25.24
CA SER A 298 -19.97 -32.06 25.15
C SER A 298 -19.67 -32.65 26.53
N LYS A 299 -18.93 -31.93 27.38
CA LYS A 299 -18.68 -32.33 28.78
C LYS A 299 -19.97 -32.43 29.58
N ASN A 300 -20.85 -31.44 29.48
CA ASN A 300 -22.15 -31.46 30.15
C ASN A 300 -23.02 -32.64 29.71
N SER A 301 -23.01 -32.98 28.42
CA SER A 301 -23.71 -34.18 27.94
C SER A 301 -23.19 -35.45 28.62
N ILE A 302 -21.87 -35.60 28.75
CA ILE A 302 -21.24 -36.75 29.41
C ILE A 302 -21.62 -36.79 30.89
N LEU A 303 -21.59 -35.64 31.58
CA LEU A 303 -21.97 -35.54 32.99
C LEU A 303 -23.44 -35.92 33.21
N LEU A 304 -24.35 -35.49 32.33
CA LEU A 304 -25.77 -35.88 32.40
C LEU A 304 -25.95 -37.39 32.26
N THR A 305 -25.21 -38.04 31.35
CA THR A 305 -25.23 -39.50 31.22
C THR A 305 -24.77 -40.18 32.51
N ARG A 306 -23.67 -39.71 33.10
CA ARG A 306 -23.15 -40.26 34.37
C ARG A 306 -24.11 -40.06 35.54
N ILE A 307 -24.78 -38.91 35.61
CA ILE A 307 -25.80 -38.64 36.64
C ILE A 307 -26.96 -39.64 36.51
N ALA A 308 -27.41 -39.93 35.28
CA ALA A 308 -28.45 -40.90 35.04
C ALA A 308 -28.02 -42.33 35.41
N GLU A 309 -26.76 -42.70 35.17
CA GLU A 309 -26.20 -43.99 35.61
C GLU A 309 -26.14 -44.10 37.14
N LEU A 310 -25.68 -43.06 37.82
CA LEU A 310 -25.63 -43.02 39.29
C LEU A 310 -27.03 -43.17 39.90
N ALA A 311 -28.03 -42.50 39.35
CA ALA A 311 -29.42 -42.64 39.81
C ALA A 311 -29.95 -44.09 39.67
N ARG A 312 -29.56 -44.79 38.58
CA ARG A 312 -29.91 -46.22 38.41
C ARG A 312 -29.20 -47.11 39.43
N LEU A 313 -27.93 -46.84 39.72
CA LEU A 313 -27.17 -47.59 40.72
C LEU A 313 -27.74 -47.39 42.13
N GLU A 314 -28.16 -46.17 42.46
CA GLU A 314 -28.80 -45.85 43.74
C GLU A 314 -30.14 -46.60 43.90
N GLN A 315 -30.93 -46.67 42.83
CA GLN A 315 -32.17 -47.47 42.81
C GLN A 315 -31.89 -48.98 42.97
N ALA A 316 -30.90 -49.50 42.26
CA ALA A 316 -30.49 -50.91 42.37
C ALA A 316 -29.95 -51.25 43.77
N GLU A 317 -29.21 -50.34 44.40
CA GLU A 317 -28.78 -50.50 45.80
C GLU A 317 -29.97 -50.58 46.76
N LYS A 318 -30.98 -49.73 46.56
CA LYS A 318 -32.19 -49.76 47.39
C LYS A 318 -32.93 -51.09 47.26
N GLU A 319 -33.12 -51.58 46.03
CA GLU A 319 -33.74 -52.88 45.76
C GLU A 319 -32.94 -54.04 46.38
N LEU A 320 -31.61 -53.99 46.28
CA LEU A 320 -30.74 -54.99 46.90
C LEU A 320 -30.87 -54.98 48.43
N ARG A 321 -30.97 -53.81 49.07
CA ARG A 321 -31.19 -53.71 50.53
C ARG A 321 -32.55 -54.31 50.92
N GLU A 322 -33.60 -54.03 50.16
CA GLU A 322 -34.94 -54.60 50.39
C GLU A 322 -34.95 -56.13 50.23
N LEU A 323 -34.30 -56.66 49.19
CA LEU A 323 -34.16 -58.11 48.98
C LEU A 323 -33.37 -58.79 50.09
N LYS A 324 -32.27 -58.18 50.55
CA LYS A 324 -31.48 -58.68 51.69
C LYS A 324 -32.31 -58.72 52.98
N ALA A 325 -33.15 -57.71 53.22
CA ALA A 325 -34.06 -57.71 54.37
C ALA A 325 -35.06 -58.87 54.28
N LYS A 326 -35.73 -59.04 53.12
CA LYS A 326 -36.68 -60.14 52.88
C LYS A 326 -36.03 -61.52 53.01
N LEU A 327 -34.80 -61.70 52.51
CA LEU A 327 -34.06 -62.96 52.64
C LEU A 327 -33.79 -63.28 54.11
N LYS A 328 -33.37 -62.28 54.90
CA LYS A 328 -33.13 -62.43 56.34
C LYS A 328 -34.41 -62.84 57.08
N ASP A 329 -35.54 -62.23 56.74
CA ASP A 329 -36.84 -62.59 57.31
C ASP A 329 -37.27 -64.01 56.93
N PHE A 330 -37.03 -64.42 55.67
CA PHE A 330 -37.30 -65.78 55.20
C PHE A 330 -36.43 -66.82 55.90
N GLU A 331 -35.13 -66.57 56.06
CA GLU A 331 -34.21 -67.44 56.81
C GLU A 331 -34.65 -67.58 58.28
N PHE A 332 -35.11 -66.49 58.91
CA PHE A 332 -35.62 -66.50 60.27
C PHE A 332 -36.94 -67.31 60.41
N SER A 333 -37.85 -67.17 59.44
CA SER A 333 -39.10 -67.94 59.37
C SER A 333 -38.83 -69.43 59.15
N LYS A 334 -37.86 -69.77 58.29
CA LYS A 334 -37.46 -71.16 58.03
C LYS A 334 -36.84 -71.80 59.27
N MET A 335 -35.97 -71.10 60.00
CA MET A 335 -35.43 -71.57 61.28
C MET A 335 -36.54 -71.84 62.31
N SER A 336 -37.55 -70.98 62.38
CA SER A 336 -38.68 -71.14 63.31
C SER A 336 -39.62 -72.32 62.97
N MET A 337 -39.64 -72.82 61.72
CA MET A 337 -40.43 -74.00 61.32
C MET A 337 -39.70 -75.34 61.52
N THR A 338 -38.42 -75.32 61.91
CA THR A 338 -37.59 -76.53 62.08
C THR A 338 -37.42 -76.96 63.55
N PHE A 339 -38.20 -76.38 64.47
CA PHE A 339 -38.21 -76.69 65.89
C PHE A 339 -39.51 -77.37 66.33
#